data_AF-A0A925LS34-F1
#
_entry.id   AF-A0A925LS34-F1
#
_cell.length_a   1.000
_cell.length_b   1.000
_cell.length_c   1.000
_cell.angle_alpha   90.00
_cell.angle_beta   90.00
_cell.angle_gamma   90.00
#
_symmetry.space_group_name_H-M   'P 1'
#
loop_
_entity.id
_entity.type
_entity.pdbx_description
1 polymer ?
#
loop_
_entity_poly.entity_id
_entity_poly.type
_entity_poly.pdbx_seq_one_letter_code
_entity_poly.pdbx_strand_id
1 'polypeptide(L)'
;MCFPVGVVVMYKAIACLVSVVVLSSAGLMATTMKQPPEDKRAQAKKLYDENNFNDALQLYRALAQDPENSGREVPGDLAAAIACLNNLGLVHEADELIETSIETHKSNFPLLAGAASAYAGEIENGGFVIAGKFERGGHRGGGQWASVAGRDRVRSLQLLMNAIALADKDENAAA
;
A
#
# COMPACT_ATOMS: atom_id res chain seq x y z
N MET A 1 29.96 72.87 -13.72
CA MET A 1 29.52 71.82 -12.79
C MET A 1 29.35 70.54 -13.60
N CYS A 2 30.32 69.63 -13.56
CA CYS A 2 30.31 68.37 -14.31
C CYS A 2 29.86 67.22 -13.40
N PHE A 3 28.80 66.51 -13.77
CA PHE A 3 28.40 65.22 -13.17
C PHE A 3 28.94 64.07 -14.04
N PRO A 4 29.49 62.98 -13.45
CA PRO A 4 30.15 61.94 -14.24
C PRO A 4 29.17 60.89 -14.77
N VAL A 5 29.43 60.52 -16.03
CA VAL A 5 28.77 59.62 -16.98
C VAL A 5 28.72 58.14 -16.54
N GLY A 6 28.98 57.83 -15.27
CA GLY A 6 29.21 56.45 -14.79
C GLY A 6 27.96 55.61 -14.47
N VAL A 7 26.79 56.24 -14.27
CA VAL A 7 25.61 55.52 -13.76
C VAL A 7 24.81 54.82 -14.87
N VAL A 8 24.86 55.33 -16.11
CA VAL A 8 23.98 54.86 -17.20
C VAL A 8 24.40 53.50 -17.77
N VAL A 9 25.67 53.11 -17.65
CA VAL A 9 26.20 51.85 -18.22
C VAL A 9 25.86 50.64 -17.32
N MET A 10 25.73 50.83 -16.01
CA MET A 10 25.49 49.72 -15.06
C MET A 10 24.03 49.26 -15.03
N TYR A 11 23.07 50.15 -15.34
CA TYR A 11 21.64 49.81 -15.42
C TYR A 11 21.27 48.99 -16.66
N LYS A 12 22.06 49.06 -17.75
CA LYS A 12 21.85 48.25 -18.96
C LYS A 12 22.38 46.81 -18.83
N ALA A 13 23.36 46.57 -17.96
CA ALA A 13 23.90 45.23 -17.73
C ALA A 13 23.04 44.38 -16.77
N ILE A 14 22.29 45.02 -15.86
CA ILE A 14 21.42 44.34 -14.89
C ILE A 14 20.07 43.94 -15.52
N ALA A 15 19.62 44.65 -16.55
CA ALA A 15 18.38 44.34 -17.27
C ALA A 15 18.45 43.08 -18.15
N CYS A 16 19.64 42.54 -18.43
CA CYS A 16 19.82 41.30 -19.21
C CYS A 16 19.99 40.03 -18.37
N LEU A 17 20.11 40.14 -17.04
CA LEU A 17 20.20 38.97 -16.15
C LEU A 17 18.88 38.60 -15.47
N VAL A 18 17.85 39.44 -15.59
CA VAL A 18 16.49 39.16 -15.09
C VAL A 18 15.59 38.55 -16.18
N SER A 19 16.00 38.60 -17.45
CA SER A 19 15.27 38.02 -18.59
C SER A 19 15.60 36.55 -18.90
N VAL A 20 16.56 35.94 -18.20
CA VAL A 20 16.93 34.51 -18.38
C VAL A 20 16.41 33.61 -17.25
N VAL A 21 15.95 34.18 -16.13
CA VAL A 21 15.43 33.39 -14.99
C VAL A 21 13.91 33.14 -15.05
N VAL A 22 13.19 33.77 -15.99
CA VAL A 22 11.71 33.68 -16.08
C VAL A 22 11.23 32.68 -17.15
N LEU A 23 12.13 31.99 -17.87
CA LEU A 23 11.79 31.01 -18.92
C LEU A 23 12.28 29.57 -18.63
N SER A 24 12.34 29.16 -17.35
CA SER A 24 12.66 27.76 -17.00
C SER A 24 11.70 27.13 -15.98
N SER A 25 10.60 27.81 -15.66
CA SER A 25 9.47 27.24 -14.90
C SER A 25 8.34 26.78 -15.83
N ALA A 26 8.68 26.24 -17.00
CA ALA A 26 7.76 25.40 -17.75
C ALA A 26 7.61 24.11 -16.95
N GLY A 27 6.48 23.99 -16.25
CA GLY A 27 6.20 22.93 -15.31
C GLY A 27 6.49 21.56 -15.89
N LEU A 28 7.36 20.82 -15.20
CA LEU A 28 7.38 19.38 -15.25
C LEU A 28 6.09 18.90 -14.57
N MET A 29 4.96 19.07 -15.26
CA MET A 29 3.79 18.22 -15.06
C MET A 29 4.21 16.84 -15.56
N ALA A 30 5.01 16.14 -14.74
CA ALA A 30 5.11 14.71 -14.82
C ALA A 30 3.70 14.20 -14.55
N THR A 31 2.95 14.00 -15.63
CA THR A 31 1.80 13.12 -15.59
C THR A 31 2.38 11.80 -15.10
N THR A 32 2.17 11.52 -13.81
CA THR A 32 2.45 10.20 -13.27
C THR A 32 1.46 9.31 -13.99
N MET A 33 1.85 8.75 -15.13
CA MET A 33 1.05 7.76 -15.82
C MET A 33 0.92 6.61 -14.83
N LYS A 34 -0.27 6.49 -14.22
CA LYS A 34 -0.58 5.42 -13.28
C LYS A 34 -0.39 4.12 -14.05
N GLN A 35 0.69 3.39 -13.77
CA GLN A 35 0.93 2.10 -14.42
C GLN A 35 -0.31 1.21 -14.20
N PRO A 36 -0.78 0.51 -15.26
CA PRO A 36 -1.89 -0.41 -15.14
C PRO A 36 -1.66 -1.41 -13.98
N PRO A 37 -2.71 -1.81 -13.24
CA PRO A 37 -2.57 -2.78 -12.17
C PRO A 37 -1.89 -4.09 -12.61
N GLU A 38 -2.11 -4.54 -13.84
CA GLU A 38 -1.49 -5.75 -14.39
C GLU A 38 0.04 -5.63 -14.52
N ASP A 39 0.54 -4.50 -15.02
CA ASP A 39 1.98 -4.27 -15.16
C ASP A 39 2.67 -4.22 -13.79
N LYS A 40 2.02 -3.57 -12.81
CA LYS A 40 2.49 -3.54 -11.42
C LYS A 40 2.51 -4.94 -10.82
N ARG A 41 1.49 -5.77 -11.08
CA ARG A 41 1.44 -7.17 -10.64
C ARG A 41 2.58 -7.99 -11.22
N ALA A 42 2.83 -7.86 -12.53
CA ALA A 42 3.93 -8.55 -13.19
C ALA A 42 5.30 -8.14 -12.62
N GLN A 43 5.49 -6.84 -12.36
CA GLN A 43 6.70 -6.32 -11.74
C GLN A 43 6.87 -6.84 -10.30
N ALA A 44 5.81 -6.79 -9.48
CA ALA A 44 5.81 -7.28 -8.12
C ALA A 44 6.15 -8.77 -8.06
N LYS A 45 5.58 -9.57 -8.97
CA LYS A 45 5.88 -11.00 -9.08
C LYS A 45 7.36 -11.23 -9.42
N LYS A 46 7.91 -10.49 -10.38
CA LYS A 46 9.33 -10.62 -10.73
C LYS A 46 10.23 -10.33 -9.53
N LEU A 47 9.97 -9.25 -8.80
CA LEU A 47 10.72 -8.89 -7.60
C LEU A 47 10.59 -9.96 -6.51
N TYR A 48 9.40 -10.53 -6.34
CA TYR A 48 9.15 -11.64 -5.42
C TYR A 48 10.00 -12.87 -5.80
N ASP A 49 9.99 -13.27 -7.07
CA ASP A 49 10.77 -14.42 -7.58
C ASP A 49 12.29 -14.18 -7.43
N GLU A 50 12.73 -12.93 -7.47
CA GLU A 50 14.12 -12.50 -7.23
C GLU A 50 14.48 -12.39 -5.73
N ASN A 51 13.59 -12.78 -4.81
CA ASN A 51 13.71 -12.63 -3.35
C ASN A 51 13.83 -11.16 -2.88
N ASN A 52 13.45 -10.21 -3.73
CA ASN A 52 13.35 -8.80 -3.37
C ASN A 52 11.97 -8.50 -2.76
N PHE A 53 11.75 -9.02 -1.55
CA PHE A 53 10.45 -8.98 -0.89
C PHE A 53 10.04 -7.57 -0.45
N ASN A 54 10.99 -6.66 -0.19
CA ASN A 54 10.65 -5.29 0.22
C ASN A 54 10.02 -4.51 -0.95
N ASP A 55 10.66 -4.53 -2.11
CA ASP A 55 10.14 -3.83 -3.28
C ASP A 55 8.86 -4.50 -3.80
N ALA A 56 8.79 -5.84 -3.75
CA ALA A 56 7.57 -6.59 -4.07
C ALA A 56 6.41 -6.22 -3.12
N LEU A 57 6.66 -6.12 -1.81
CA LEU A 57 5.66 -5.73 -0.81
C LEU A 57 5.09 -4.35 -1.11
N GLN A 58 5.92 -3.38 -1.45
CA GLN A 58 5.44 -2.02 -1.76
C GLN A 58 4.45 -2.02 -2.91
N LEU A 59 4.73 -2.81 -3.96
CA LEU A 59 3.84 -2.93 -5.12
C LEU A 59 2.57 -3.69 -4.78
N TYR A 60 2.66 -4.84 -4.11
CA TYR A 60 1.47 -5.62 -3.73
C TYR A 60 0.58 -4.88 -2.73
N ARG A 61 1.16 -4.14 -1.77
CA ARG A 61 0.43 -3.28 -0.85
C ARG A 61 -0.32 -2.18 -1.61
N ALA A 62 0.37 -1.52 -2.55
CA ALA A 62 -0.27 -0.50 -3.38
C ALA A 62 -1.42 -1.09 -4.22
N LEU A 63 -1.26 -2.30 -4.77
CA LEU A 63 -2.31 -2.98 -5.52
C LEU A 63 -3.52 -3.36 -4.64
N ALA A 64 -3.28 -3.91 -3.45
CA ALA A 64 -4.32 -4.35 -2.53
C ALA A 64 -5.09 -3.18 -1.87
N GLN A 65 -4.60 -1.95 -1.98
CA GLN A 65 -5.17 -0.75 -1.37
C GLN A 65 -5.55 0.33 -2.40
N ASP A 66 -5.42 0.04 -3.70
CA ASP A 66 -5.79 0.96 -4.78
C ASP A 66 -7.29 0.83 -5.09
N PRO A 67 -8.14 1.84 -4.83
CA PRO A 67 -9.58 1.74 -5.08
C PRO A 67 -9.95 1.44 -6.53
N GLU A 68 -9.05 1.77 -7.48
CA GLU A 68 -9.25 1.48 -8.90
C GLU A 68 -8.93 0.01 -9.26
N ASN A 69 -8.17 -0.71 -8.43
CA ASN A 69 -7.90 -2.14 -8.58
C ASN A 69 -8.96 -2.92 -7.81
N SER A 70 -10.19 -3.00 -8.33
CA SER A 70 -11.33 -3.65 -7.65
C SER A 70 -11.74 -5.01 -8.26
N GLY A 71 -10.87 -5.61 -9.07
CA GLY A 71 -11.10 -6.87 -9.78
C GLY A 71 -11.06 -8.13 -8.90
N ARG A 72 -11.08 -9.31 -9.55
CA ARG A 72 -11.00 -10.61 -8.86
C ARG A 72 -9.58 -10.97 -8.42
N GLU A 73 -8.60 -10.14 -8.75
CA GLU A 73 -7.17 -10.36 -8.53
C GLU A 73 -6.67 -9.77 -7.20
N VAL A 74 -7.40 -8.79 -6.64
CA VAL A 74 -7.09 -8.15 -5.35
C VAL A 74 -6.85 -9.13 -4.20
N PRO A 75 -7.61 -10.25 -4.06
CA PRO A 75 -7.32 -11.25 -3.03
C PRO A 75 -5.92 -11.86 -3.19
N GLY A 76 -5.49 -12.09 -4.43
CA GLY A 76 -4.15 -12.59 -4.74
C GLY A 76 -3.06 -11.56 -4.43
N ASP A 77 -3.32 -10.28 -4.73
CA ASP A 77 -2.41 -9.18 -4.39
C ASP A 77 -2.22 -9.06 -2.86
N LEU A 78 -3.30 -9.15 -2.10
CA LEU A 78 -3.27 -9.15 -0.63
C LEU A 78 -2.49 -10.35 -0.09
N ALA A 79 -2.77 -11.56 -0.59
CA ALA A 79 -2.07 -12.78 -0.16
C ALA A 79 -0.56 -12.70 -0.46
N ALA A 80 -0.16 -12.17 -1.61
CA ALA A 80 1.23 -11.96 -1.97
C ALA A 80 1.91 -10.92 -1.07
N ALA A 81 1.22 -9.84 -0.71
CA ALA A 81 1.73 -8.86 0.27
C ALA A 81 1.94 -9.49 1.65
N ILE A 82 1.00 -10.31 2.14
CA ILE A 82 1.14 -11.05 3.41
C ILE A 82 2.34 -12.00 3.36
N ALA A 83 2.53 -12.71 2.24
CA ALA A 83 3.69 -13.56 2.04
C ALA A 83 5.01 -12.77 2.12
N CYS A 84 5.06 -11.56 1.54
CA CYS A 84 6.23 -10.69 1.67
C CYS A 84 6.47 -10.27 3.12
N LEU A 85 5.42 -9.90 3.87
CA LEU A 85 5.54 -9.57 5.31
C LEU A 85 6.11 -10.73 6.12
N ASN A 86 5.68 -11.96 5.86
CA ASN A 86 6.21 -13.15 6.51
C ASN A 86 7.70 -13.35 6.21
N ASN A 87 8.12 -13.20 4.94
CA ASN A 87 9.54 -13.31 4.55
C ASN A 87 10.42 -12.21 5.18
N LEU A 88 9.87 -11.01 5.39
CA LEU A 88 10.59 -9.88 5.98
C LEU A 88 10.58 -9.88 7.52
N GLY A 89 9.80 -10.76 8.16
CA GLY A 89 9.58 -10.72 9.61
C GLY A 89 8.75 -9.53 10.08
N LEU A 90 7.92 -8.96 9.18
CA LEU A 90 7.07 -7.79 9.43
C LEU A 90 5.59 -8.19 9.66
N VAL A 91 5.34 -9.39 10.18
CA VAL A 91 3.97 -9.93 10.37
C VAL A 91 3.09 -9.06 11.29
N HIS A 92 3.70 -8.19 12.12
CA HIS A 92 2.98 -7.22 12.94
C HIS A 92 2.23 -6.17 12.10
N GLU A 93 2.60 -5.94 10.83
CA GLU A 93 1.91 -5.06 9.89
C GLU A 93 0.72 -5.74 9.18
N ALA A 94 0.54 -7.06 9.35
CA ALA A 94 -0.46 -7.82 8.58
C ALA A 94 -1.90 -7.37 8.88
N ASP A 95 -2.22 -7.09 10.15
CA ASP A 95 -3.57 -6.64 10.55
C ASP A 95 -3.91 -5.31 9.85
N GLU A 96 -2.98 -4.35 9.84
CA GLU A 96 -3.20 -3.03 9.21
C GLU A 96 -3.35 -3.15 7.70
N LEU A 97 -2.52 -3.97 7.05
CA LEU A 97 -2.62 -4.25 5.62
C LEU A 97 -4.00 -4.81 5.26
N ILE A 98 -4.44 -5.85 5.97
CA ILE A 98 -5.70 -6.56 5.71
C ILE A 98 -6.90 -5.62 5.93
N GLU A 99 -6.96 -4.94 7.08
CA GLU A 99 -8.10 -4.08 7.40
C GLU A 99 -8.18 -2.86 6.46
N THR A 100 -7.05 -2.27 6.07
CA THR A 100 -7.05 -1.18 5.09
C THR A 100 -7.55 -1.65 3.73
N SER A 101 -7.13 -2.84 3.27
CA SER A 101 -7.63 -3.42 2.02
C SER A 101 -9.14 -3.69 2.07
N ILE A 102 -9.65 -4.20 3.19
CA ILE A 102 -11.09 -4.38 3.42
C ILE A 102 -11.83 -3.04 3.35
N GLU A 103 -11.28 -1.99 3.98
CA GLU A 103 -11.89 -0.66 3.98
C GLU A 103 -11.94 -0.02 2.59
N THR A 104 -10.90 -0.22 1.77
CA THR A 104 -10.87 0.25 0.38
C THR A 104 -11.90 -0.49 -0.49
N HIS A 105 -12.07 -1.80 -0.28
CA HIS A 105 -12.84 -2.67 -1.17
C HIS A 105 -14.01 -3.37 -0.46
N LYS A 106 -14.81 -2.61 0.30
CA LYS A 106 -15.89 -3.15 1.17
C LYS A 106 -16.92 -4.05 0.47
N SER A 107 -17.12 -3.87 -0.84
CA SER A 107 -18.06 -4.64 -1.66
C SER A 107 -17.42 -5.79 -2.44
N ASN A 108 -16.08 -5.93 -2.42
CA ASN A 108 -15.37 -7.00 -3.11
C ASN A 108 -15.45 -8.28 -2.26
N PHE A 109 -16.50 -9.08 -2.47
CA PHE A 109 -16.69 -10.30 -1.70
C PHE A 109 -15.54 -11.32 -1.84
N PRO A 110 -14.84 -11.47 -3.00
CA PRO A 110 -13.65 -12.31 -3.07
C PRO A 110 -12.54 -11.85 -2.12
N LEU A 111 -12.34 -10.52 -1.98
CA LEU A 111 -11.35 -9.98 -1.05
C LEU A 111 -11.73 -10.26 0.40
N LEU A 112 -13.01 -10.07 0.76
CA LEU A 112 -13.48 -10.37 2.12
C LEU A 112 -13.27 -11.85 2.46
N ALA A 113 -13.53 -12.76 1.51
CA ALA A 113 -13.25 -14.18 1.68
C ALA A 113 -11.75 -14.47 1.81
N GLY A 114 -10.90 -13.85 0.99
CA GLY A 114 -9.44 -13.96 1.10
C GLY A 114 -8.91 -13.46 2.44
N ALA A 115 -9.38 -12.30 2.90
CA ALA A 115 -9.03 -11.75 4.21
C ALA A 115 -9.52 -12.66 5.36
N ALA A 116 -10.68 -13.29 5.21
CA ALA A 116 -11.17 -14.25 6.18
C ALA A 116 -10.28 -15.49 6.28
N SER A 117 -9.79 -16.00 5.15
CA SER A 117 -8.81 -17.10 5.12
C SER A 117 -7.50 -16.70 5.79
N ALA A 118 -7.03 -15.46 5.55
CA ALA A 118 -5.84 -14.95 6.19
C ALA A 118 -5.94 -15.01 7.72
N TYR A 119 -7.02 -14.48 8.29
CA TYR A 119 -7.30 -14.55 9.73
C TYR A 119 -7.57 -15.99 10.24
N ALA A 120 -8.08 -16.89 9.39
CA ALA A 120 -8.38 -18.26 9.80
C ALA A 120 -7.11 -19.10 10.04
N GLY A 121 -5.99 -18.76 9.39
CA GLY A 121 -4.75 -19.50 9.64
C GLY A 121 -3.52 -19.15 8.80
N GLU A 122 -3.57 -18.17 7.89
CA GLU A 122 -2.38 -17.82 7.08
C GLU A 122 -1.46 -16.84 7.80
N ILE A 123 -1.99 -16.05 8.74
CA ILE A 123 -1.20 -15.14 9.58
C ILE A 123 -0.99 -15.70 10.98
N GLU A 124 0.16 -15.37 11.56
CA GLU A 124 0.55 -15.79 12.91
C GLU A 124 -0.43 -15.26 13.97
N ASN A 125 -0.98 -16.14 14.80
CA ASN A 125 -1.98 -15.79 15.82
C ASN A 125 -1.37 -15.57 17.21
N GLY A 126 -0.09 -15.91 17.40
CA GLY A 126 0.68 -15.62 18.59
C GLY A 126 1.45 -14.31 18.48
N GLY A 127 1.72 -13.69 19.63
CA GLY A 127 2.46 -12.44 19.66
C GLY A 127 2.84 -11.99 21.06
N PHE A 128 3.33 -10.76 21.16
CA PHE A 128 3.72 -10.14 22.41
C PHE A 128 3.01 -8.80 22.60
N VAL A 129 2.72 -8.47 23.87
CA VAL A 129 2.23 -7.15 24.24
C VAL A 129 3.43 -6.27 24.61
N ILE A 130 3.66 -5.22 23.83
CA ILE A 130 4.77 -4.26 23.97
C ILE A 130 4.18 -2.88 24.22
N ALA A 131 4.51 -2.28 25.36
CA ALA A 131 3.98 -0.96 25.76
C ALA A 131 2.44 -0.85 25.66
N GLY A 132 1.72 -1.95 25.94
CA GLY A 132 0.25 -2.01 25.87
C GLY A 132 -0.34 -2.29 24.49
N LYS A 133 0.49 -2.43 23.44
CA LYS A 133 0.05 -2.81 22.09
C LYS A 133 0.41 -4.27 21.81
N PHE A 134 -0.53 -5.02 21.26
CA PHE A 134 -0.27 -6.38 20.76
C PHE A 134 0.40 -6.31 19.38
N GLU A 135 1.47 -7.06 19.20
CA GLU A 135 2.13 -7.27 17.90
C GLU A 135 2.26 -8.77 17.62
N ARG A 136 1.85 -9.18 16.41
CA ARG A 136 1.98 -10.56 15.95
C ARG A 136 3.44 -10.94 15.75
N GLY A 137 3.74 -12.22 15.95
CA GLY A 137 5.06 -12.79 15.71
C GLY A 137 6.02 -12.66 16.89
N GLY A 138 7.28 -12.98 16.61
CA GLY A 138 8.34 -12.96 17.62
C GLY A 138 8.79 -11.54 17.95
N HIS A 139 9.06 -11.27 19.22
CA HIS A 139 9.69 -10.02 19.67
C HIS A 139 11.05 -10.30 20.33
N ARG A 140 12.08 -9.51 19.97
CA ARG A 140 13.40 -9.58 20.63
C ARG A 140 13.36 -8.79 21.93
N GLY A 141 13.74 -9.41 23.04
CA GLY A 141 13.69 -8.78 24.37
C GLY A 141 12.61 -9.32 25.29
N GLY A 142 11.84 -10.31 24.84
CA GLY A 142 10.76 -10.92 25.62
C GLY A 142 9.54 -10.01 25.73
N GLY A 143 8.61 -10.39 26.60
CA GLY A 143 7.36 -9.65 26.80
C GLY A 143 6.26 -10.57 27.28
N GLN A 144 5.08 -10.00 27.54
CA GLN A 144 3.92 -10.81 27.84
C GLN A 144 3.40 -11.45 26.54
N TRP A 145 3.54 -12.76 26.42
CA TRP A 145 2.96 -13.50 25.32
C TRP A 145 1.42 -13.44 25.38
N ALA A 146 0.80 -13.31 24.22
CA ALA A 146 -0.64 -13.36 24.05
C ALA A 146 -0.99 -14.04 22.73
N SER A 147 -2.22 -14.55 22.64
CA SER A 147 -2.77 -15.07 21.40
C SER A 147 -4.06 -14.34 21.05
N VAL A 148 -4.24 -14.10 19.76
CA VAL A 148 -5.44 -13.50 19.17
C VAL A 148 -6.28 -14.50 18.39
N ALA A 149 -6.01 -15.81 18.49
CA ALA A 149 -6.71 -16.85 17.73
C ALA A 149 -8.25 -16.78 17.87
N GLY A 150 -8.76 -16.45 19.07
CA GLY A 150 -10.19 -16.25 19.29
C GLY A 150 -10.75 -15.03 18.55
N ARG A 151 -10.04 -13.90 18.59
CA ARG A 151 -10.37 -12.66 17.87
C ARG A 151 -10.39 -12.91 16.36
N ASP A 152 -9.35 -13.54 15.85
CA ASP A 152 -9.16 -13.78 14.42
C ASP A 152 -10.23 -14.72 13.86
N ARG A 153 -10.61 -15.76 14.62
CA ARG A 153 -11.73 -16.63 14.25
C ARG A 153 -13.05 -15.85 14.15
N VAL A 154 -13.34 -14.98 15.12
CA VAL A 154 -14.55 -14.15 15.09
C VAL A 154 -14.51 -13.20 13.88
N ARG A 155 -13.37 -12.56 13.62
CA ARG A 155 -13.21 -11.64 12.48
C ARG A 155 -13.37 -12.37 11.14
N SER A 156 -12.78 -13.54 11.00
CA SER A 156 -12.92 -14.42 9.84
C SER A 156 -14.39 -14.77 9.57
N LEU A 157 -15.14 -15.18 10.61
CA LEU A 157 -16.57 -15.47 10.48
C LEU A 157 -17.39 -14.23 10.06
N GLN A 158 -17.11 -13.06 10.66
CA GLN A 158 -17.76 -11.81 10.27
C GLN A 158 -17.53 -11.46 8.80
N LEU A 159 -16.28 -11.62 8.33
CA LEU A 159 -15.92 -11.34 6.94
C LEU A 159 -16.61 -12.32 5.98
N LEU A 160 -16.67 -13.61 6.31
CA LEU A 160 -17.38 -14.61 5.51
C LEU A 160 -18.89 -14.33 5.44
N MET A 161 -19.52 -13.97 6.56
CA MET A 161 -20.94 -13.60 6.57
C MET A 161 -21.22 -12.40 5.65
N ASN A 162 -20.35 -11.39 5.68
CA ASN A 162 -20.45 -10.23 4.80
C ASN A 162 -20.21 -10.60 3.33
N ALA A 163 -19.21 -11.45 3.06
CA ALA A 163 -18.90 -11.93 1.71
C ALA A 163 -20.08 -12.69 1.10
N ILE A 164 -20.70 -13.62 1.86
CA ILE A 164 -21.88 -14.36 1.43
C ILE A 164 -23.04 -13.42 1.11
N ALA A 165 -23.33 -12.47 2.01
CA ALA A 165 -24.42 -11.52 1.82
C ALA A 165 -24.21 -10.57 0.61
N LEU A 166 -22.96 -10.33 0.22
CA LEU A 166 -22.62 -9.56 -0.99
C LEU A 166 -22.69 -10.43 -2.25
N ALA A 167 -22.19 -11.66 -2.18
CA ALA A 167 -22.28 -12.62 -3.28
C ALA A 167 -23.74 -12.91 -3.64
N ASP A 168 -24.62 -13.13 -2.66
CA ASP A 168 -26.05 -13.38 -2.89
C ASP A 168 -26.77 -12.21 -3.59
N LYS A 169 -26.24 -10.98 -3.47
CA LYS A 169 -26.80 -9.77 -4.11
C LYS A 169 -26.23 -9.53 -5.50
N ASP A 170 -25.12 -10.17 -5.85
CA ASP A 170 -24.52 -10.06 -7.17
C ASP A 170 -25.33 -10.94 -8.13
N GLU A 171 -26.02 -10.32 -9.09
CA GLU A 171 -26.89 -11.00 -10.07
C GLU A 171 -26.13 -12.07 -10.89
N ASN A 172 -24.80 -12.09 -10.83
CA ASN A 172 -23.92 -13.04 -11.52
C ASN A 172 -23.08 -13.93 -10.58
N ALA A 173 -23.49 -14.15 -9.32
CA ALA A 173 -22.77 -15.10 -8.45
C ALA A 173 -22.74 -16.55 -9.00
N ALA A 174 -23.55 -16.85 -10.01
CA ALA A 174 -23.42 -18.02 -10.86
C ALA A 174 -23.85 -17.70 -12.31
N ALA A 175 -22.93 -17.19 -13.12
CA ALA A 175 -22.92 -17.37 -14.57
C ALA A 175 -21.54 -17.87 -15.01
#